data_AF-A0A9Q0D3H6-F1
#
_entry.id   AF-A0A9Q0D3H6-F1
#
_cell.length_a   1.000
_cell.length_b   1.000
_cell.length_c   1.000
_cell.angle_alpha   90.00
_cell.angle_beta   90.00
_cell.angle_gamma   90.00
#
_symmetry.space_group_name_H-M   'P 1'
#
loop_
_entity.id
_entity.type
_entity.pdbx_description
1 polymer ?
#
loop_
_entity_poly.entity_id
_entity_poly.type
_entity_poly.pdbx_seq_one_letter_code
_entity_poly.pdbx_strand_id
1 'polypeptide(L)'
;MAPAFRLSLKAKASDNMSHMMVDFSQEREMLQGISFLPVPATPELATSECQVCDNTVSVAWTLQEPDSKIDHYILEHRRTNHEGPPRIREEYPWMVVEGIREMEHTLT
;
A
#
# COMPACT_ATOMS: atom_id res chain seq x y z
N MET A 1 39.43 15.09 31.69
CA MET A 1 38.62 15.49 32.85
C MET A 1 37.29 16.03 32.34
N ALA A 2 36.17 15.40 32.67
CA ALA A 2 34.85 15.86 32.26
C ALA A 2 34.32 16.89 33.28
N PRO A 3 33.55 17.91 32.86
CA PRO A 3 33.08 18.94 33.77
C PRO A 3 32.14 18.36 34.85
N ALA A 4 32.34 18.79 36.10
CA ALA A 4 31.63 18.30 37.29
C ALA A 4 30.19 18.82 37.43
N PHE A 5 29.68 19.56 36.44
CA PHE A 5 28.37 20.18 36.51
C PHE A 5 27.63 20.02 35.17
N ARG A 6 26.33 19.78 35.27
CA ARG A 6 25.43 19.63 34.12
C ARG A 6 24.28 20.62 34.28
N LEU A 7 24.24 21.62 33.40
CA LEU A 7 23.15 22.58 33.32
C LEU A 7 22.04 21.97 32.45
N SER A 8 20.81 22.01 32.93
CA SER A 8 19.62 21.64 32.14
C SER A 8 18.55 22.71 32.30
N LEU A 9 17.93 23.08 31.19
CA LEU A 9 16.82 24.04 31.14
C LEU A 9 15.54 23.26 31.42
N LYS A 10 14.89 23.53 32.56
CA LYS A 10 13.48 23.17 32.77
C LYS A 10 12.65 24.38 32.36
N ALA A 11 11.73 24.19 31.40
CA ALA A 11 10.74 25.20 31.09
C ALA A 11 9.92 25.48 32.36
N LYS A 12 10.03 26.69 32.90
CA LYS A 12 9.12 27.19 33.91
C LYS A 12 7.95 27.79 33.16
N ALA A 13 6.91 26.99 32.91
CA ALA A 13 5.63 27.54 32.49
C ALA A 13 5.15 28.44 33.63
N SER A 14 5.26 29.75 33.46
CA SER A 14 4.60 30.71 34.33
C SER A 14 3.10 30.48 34.18
N ASP A 15 2.32 30.52 35.27
CA ASP A 15 0.85 30.44 35.21
C ASP A 15 0.25 31.49 34.26
N ASN A 16 1.00 32.56 33.96
CA ASN A 16 0.66 33.63 33.02
C ASN A 16 0.85 33.28 31.52
N MET A 17 1.45 32.12 31.18
CA MET A 17 1.62 31.66 29.79
C MET A 17 0.46 30.81 29.29
N SER A 18 -0.51 30.48 30.15
CA SER A 18 -1.72 29.73 29.80
C SER A 18 -2.54 30.43 28.70
N HIS A 19 -2.54 31.77 28.66
CA HIS A 19 -3.20 32.57 27.61
C HIS A 19 -2.46 32.58 26.26
N MET A 20 -1.25 32.02 26.19
CA MET A 20 -0.50 31.84 24.94
C MET A 20 -0.61 30.42 24.38
N MET A 21 -1.27 29.50 25.11
CA MET A 21 -1.59 28.19 24.57
C MET A 21 -2.77 28.33 23.61
N VAL A 22 -2.50 28.02 22.34
CA VAL A 22 -3.54 27.85 21.33
C VAL A 22 -4.29 26.55 21.63
N ASP A 23 -5.61 26.59 21.63
CA ASP A 23 -6.44 25.41 21.79
C ASP A 23 -6.47 24.62 20.47
N PHE A 24 -5.88 23.42 20.49
CA PHE A 24 -5.85 22.49 19.35
C PHE A 24 -6.93 21.40 19.43
N SER A 25 -7.94 21.57 20.29
CA SER A 25 -8.97 20.54 20.50
C SER A 25 -9.76 20.27 19.24
N GLN A 26 -10.03 21.30 18.43
CA GLN A 26 -10.73 21.17 17.15
C GLN A 26 -9.91 20.40 16.13
N GLU A 27 -8.63 20.72 15.98
CA GLU A 27 -7.72 20.02 15.06
C GLU A 27 -7.51 18.57 15.51
N ARG A 28 -7.43 18.33 16.82
CA ARG A 28 -7.35 16.98 17.38
C ARG A 28 -8.61 16.16 17.07
N GLU A 29 -9.79 16.75 17.25
CA GLU A 29 -11.06 16.08 16.95
C GLU A 29 -11.19 15.80 15.45
N MET A 30 -10.78 16.76 14.61
CA MET A 30 -10.72 16.58 13.16
C MET A 30 -9.79 15.41 12.77
N LEU A 31 -8.59 15.33 13.36
CA LEU A 31 -7.65 14.25 13.11
C LEU A 31 -8.17 12.90 13.62
N GLN A 32 -8.87 12.87 14.76
CA GLN A 32 -9.49 11.65 15.29
C GLN A 32 -10.67 11.16 14.44
N GLY A 33 -11.34 12.07 13.72
CA GLY A 33 -12.42 11.74 12.79
C GLY A 33 -11.95 11.15 11.45
N ILE A 34 -10.65 11.15 11.16
CA ILE A 34 -10.10 10.58 9.92
C ILE A 34 -10.10 9.06 10.04
N SER A 35 -10.97 8.41 9.27
CA SER A 35 -10.93 6.96 9.08
C SER A 35 -9.97 6.60 7.94
N PHE A 36 -8.90 5.87 8.26
CA PHE A 36 -8.05 5.27 7.24
C PHE A 36 -8.76 4.05 6.67
N LEU A 37 -8.77 3.93 5.33
CA LEU A 37 -9.16 2.67 4.72
C LEU A 37 -8.11 1.62 5.07
N PRO A 38 -8.52 0.41 5.48
CA PRO A 38 -7.57 -0.68 5.66
C PRO A 38 -6.89 -0.98 4.32
N VAL A 39 -5.66 -1.49 4.39
CA VAL A 39 -4.98 -1.97 3.19
C VAL A 39 -5.82 -3.10 2.58
N PRO A 40 -6.14 -3.05 1.28
CA PRO A 40 -6.89 -4.11 0.62
C PRO A 40 -6.20 -5.47 0.77
N ALA A 41 -6.98 -6.54 0.83
CA ALA A 41 -6.45 -7.89 0.83
C ALA A 41 -5.70 -8.19 -0.47
N THR A 42 -4.61 -8.96 -0.39
CA THR A 42 -3.85 -9.39 -1.57
C THR A 42 -4.71 -10.30 -2.45
N PRO A 43 -4.87 -9.99 -3.75
CA PRO A 43 -5.53 -10.90 -4.69
C PRO A 43 -4.77 -12.21 -4.86
N GLU A 44 -5.48 -13.33 -4.91
CA GLU A 44 -4.92 -14.65 -5.13
C GLU A 44 -5.29 -15.17 -6.52
N LEU A 45 -4.30 -15.65 -7.28
CA LEU A 45 -4.53 -16.18 -8.62
C LEU A 45 -5.31 -17.51 -8.57
N ALA A 46 -6.46 -17.53 -9.23
CA ALA A 46 -7.29 -18.72 -9.41
C ALA A 46 -6.71 -19.57 -10.55
N THR A 47 -5.60 -20.26 -10.29
CA THR A 47 -4.86 -21.06 -11.31
C THR A 47 -5.71 -22.08 -12.07
N SER A 48 -6.81 -22.56 -11.48
CA SER A 48 -7.79 -23.45 -12.15
C SER A 48 -8.65 -22.75 -13.20
N GLU A 49 -8.82 -21.43 -13.08
CA GLU A 49 -9.62 -20.59 -13.98
C GLU A 49 -8.75 -19.85 -15.00
N CYS A 50 -7.45 -19.73 -14.73
CA CYS A 50 -6.49 -19.21 -15.71
C CYS A 50 -6.37 -20.15 -16.92
N GLN A 51 -6.40 -19.57 -18.12
CA GLN A 51 -6.32 -20.31 -19.38
C GLN A 51 -5.28 -19.70 -20.31
N VAL A 52 -4.61 -20.58 -21.06
CA VAL A 52 -3.67 -20.19 -22.12
C VAL A 52 -4.20 -20.78 -23.42
N CYS A 53 -4.46 -19.94 -24.42
CA CYS A 53 -4.97 -20.36 -25.72
C CYS A 53 -4.28 -19.54 -26.82
N ASP A 54 -3.63 -20.22 -27.76
CA ASP A 54 -2.85 -19.62 -28.85
C ASP A 54 -1.80 -18.62 -28.35
N ASN A 55 -2.06 -17.33 -28.53
CA ASN A 55 -1.24 -16.19 -28.10
C ASN A 55 -1.91 -15.37 -26.99
N THR A 56 -2.95 -15.90 -26.35
CA THR A 56 -3.73 -15.22 -25.33
C THR A 56 -3.63 -15.93 -23.99
N VAL A 57 -3.53 -15.14 -22.92
CA VAL A 57 -3.48 -15.63 -21.54
C VAL A 57 -4.60 -14.96 -20.76
N SER A 58 -5.62 -15.73 -20.39
CA SER A 58 -6.69 -15.29 -19.50
C SER A 58 -6.29 -15.61 -18.06
N VAL A 59 -6.24 -14.57 -17.23
CA VAL A 59 -5.86 -14.66 -15.82
C VAL A 59 -7.06 -14.28 -14.99
N ALA A 60 -7.40 -15.11 -14.00
CA ALA A 60 -8.45 -14.85 -13.04
C ALA A 60 -7.88 -14.86 -11.61
N TRP A 61 -8.45 -14.07 -10.72
CA TRP A 61 -8.07 -13.99 -9.31
C TRP A 61 -9.28 -13.89 -8.40
N THR A 62 -9.07 -14.19 -7.12
CA THR A 62 -10.09 -14.10 -6.08
C THR A 62 -9.56 -13.30 -4.89
N LEU A 63 -10.47 -12.75 -4.09
CA LEU A 63 -10.16 -12.16 -2.80
C LEU A 63 -10.66 -13.09 -1.70
N GLN A 64 -9.86 -13.28 -0.63
CA GLN A 64 -10.29 -14.04 0.53
C GLN A 64 -11.55 -13.45 1.17
N GLU A 65 -11.64 -12.12 1.19
CA GLU A 65 -12.82 -11.37 1.61
C GLU A 65 -13.17 -10.34 0.53
N PRO A 66 -14.43 -10.25 0.07
CA PRO A 66 -14.84 -9.27 -0.92
C PRO A 66 -14.73 -7.86 -0.32
N ASP A 67 -13.87 -7.03 -0.90
CA ASP A 67 -13.70 -5.63 -0.50
C ASP A 67 -14.32 -4.70 -1.53
N SER A 68 -15.47 -4.11 -1.17
CA SER A 68 -16.18 -3.15 -2.02
C SER A 68 -15.48 -1.79 -2.15
N LYS A 69 -14.36 -1.59 -1.46
CA LYS A 69 -13.55 -0.36 -1.51
C LYS A 69 -12.48 -0.40 -2.60
N ILE A 70 -12.26 -1.57 -3.21
CA ILE A 70 -11.33 -1.72 -4.32
C ILE A 70 -11.98 -1.11 -5.56
N ASP A 71 -11.37 -0.04 -6.08
CA ASP A 71 -11.82 0.62 -7.31
C ASP A 71 -11.31 -0.09 -8.58
N HIS A 72 -10.05 -0.56 -8.56
CA HIS A 72 -9.43 -1.28 -9.66
C HIS A 72 -8.25 -2.15 -9.20
N TYR A 73 -7.86 -3.07 -10.07
CA TYR A 73 -6.71 -3.94 -9.98
C TYR A 73 -5.64 -3.52 -10.97
N ILE A 74 -4.40 -3.86 -10.63
CA ILE A 74 -3.22 -3.70 -11.47
C ILE A 74 -2.64 -5.09 -11.70
N LEU A 75 -2.50 -5.47 -12.97
CA LEU A 75 -1.88 -6.72 -13.37
C LEU A 75 -0.48 -6.43 -13.91
N GLU A 76 0.53 -6.93 -13.21
CA GLU A 76 1.91 -6.87 -13.65
C GLU A 76 2.32 -8.23 -14.23
N HIS A 77 2.80 -8.23 -15.48
CA HIS A 77 3.25 -9.44 -16.15
C HIS A 77 4.58 -9.22 -16.85
N ARG A 78 5.33 -10.29 -17.07
CA ARG A 78 6.61 -10.24 -17.76
C ARG A 78 6.74 -11.43 -18.69
N ARG A 79 7.21 -11.16 -19.90
CA ARG A 79 7.55 -12.23 -20.87
C ARG A 79 8.89 -12.82 -20.48
N THR A 80 8.93 -14.14 -20.33
CA THR A 80 10.17 -14.88 -20.04
C THR A 80 10.21 -16.16 -20.85
N ASN A 81 11.37 -16.45 -21.43
CA ASN A 81 11.67 -17.73 -22.10
C ASN A 81 12.42 -18.68 -21.15
N HIS A 82 12.57 -18.30 -19.87
CA HIS A 82 13.28 -19.11 -18.91
C HIS A 82 12.36 -20.16 -18.30
N GLU A 83 12.69 -21.43 -18.51
CA GLU A 83 12.12 -22.53 -17.73
C GLU A 83 12.84 -22.60 -16.37
N GLY A 84 12.19 -22.13 -15.31
CA GLY A 84 12.73 -22.13 -13.95
C GLY A 84 12.09 -21.09 -13.03
N PRO A 85 12.44 -21.07 -11.73
CA PRO A 85 11.97 -20.05 -10.80
C PRO A 85 12.40 -18.64 -11.24
N PRO A 86 11.65 -17.59 -10.87
CA PRO A 86 11.94 -16.21 -11.25
C PRO A 86 13.38 -15.83 -10.90
N ARG A 87 14.12 -15.28 -11.88
CA ARG A 87 15.52 -14.88 -11.66
C ARG A 87 15.56 -13.47 -11.08
N ILE A 88 16.55 -13.19 -10.25
CA ILE A 88 16.77 -11.85 -9.66
C ILE A 88 17.18 -10.82 -10.73
N ARG A 89 17.84 -11.28 -11.81
CA ARG A 89 18.18 -10.47 -12.98
C ARG A 89 17.38 -10.97 -14.18
N GLU A 90 16.37 -10.20 -14.57
CA GLU A 90 15.63 -10.46 -15.80
C GLU A 90 15.86 -9.32 -16.79
N GLU A 91 15.88 -9.68 -18.07
CA GLU A 91 16.26 -8.80 -19.19
C GLU A 91 15.11 -7.87 -19.60
N TYR A 92 13.86 -8.28 -19.33
CA TYR A 92 12.66 -7.53 -19.71
C TYR A 92 12.01 -6.82 -18.51
N PRO A 93 11.51 -5.58 -18.70
CA PRO A 93 10.76 -4.88 -17.67
C PRO A 93 9.40 -5.56 -17.40
N TRP A 94 8.83 -5.28 -16.23
CA TRP A 94 7.42 -5.58 -15.97
C TRP A 94 6.55 -4.74 -16.89
N MET A 95 5.59 -5.40 -17.55
CA MET A 95 4.48 -4.76 -18.24
C MET A 95 3.33 -4.63 -17.25
N VAL A 96 2.72 -3.45 -17.20
CA VAL A 96 1.68 -3.11 -16.23
C VAL A 96 0.39 -2.82 -16.98
N VAL A 97 -0.68 -3.49 -16.57
CA VAL A 97 -2.05 -3.20 -16.99
C VAL A 97 -2.82 -2.67 -15.80
N GLU A 98 -3.27 -1.43 -15.88
CA GLU A 98 -4.00 -0.75 -14.80
C GLU A 98 -5.49 -0.60 -15.15
N GLY A 99 -6.30 -0.31 -14.13
CA GLY A 99 -7.72 0.03 -14.32
C GLY A 99 -8.64 -1.16 -14.55
N ILE A 100 -8.20 -2.38 -14.23
CA ILE A 100 -9.03 -3.59 -14.35
C ILE A 100 -10.06 -3.57 -13.23
N ARG A 101 -11.35 -3.65 -13.55
CA ARG A 101 -12.44 -3.66 -12.54
C ARG A 101 -13.02 -5.04 -12.27
N GLU A 102 -12.84 -5.93 -13.23
CA GLU A 102 -13.26 -7.32 -13.14
C GLU A 102 -12.18 -8.14 -12.41
N MET A 103 -12.53 -9.36 -12.00
CA MET A 103 -11.60 -10.29 -11.36
C MET A 103 -10.91 -11.21 -12.37
N GLU A 104 -11.00 -10.87 -13.65
CA GLU A 104 -10.34 -11.53 -14.76
C GLU A 104 -9.80 -10.52 -15.75
N HIS A 105 -8.74 -10.89 -16.47
CA HIS A 105 -8.17 -10.12 -17.55
C HIS A 105 -7.48 -11.01 -18.57
N THR A 106 -7.63 -10.68 -19.86
CA THR A 106 -6.97 -11.41 -20.96
C THR A 106 -5.84 -10.59 -21.55
N LEU A 107 -4.63 -11.14 -21.48
CA LEU A 107 -3.41 -10.63 -22.08
C LEU A 107 -3.27 -11.16 -23.51
N THR A 108 -2.82 -10.31 -24.44
CA THR A 108 -2.55 -10.62 -25.85
C THR A 108 -1.15 -10.18 -26.27
#